data_AF-H0AC47-F1
#
_entry.id   AF-H0AC47-F1
#
_cell.length_a   1.000
_cell.length_b   1.000
_cell.length_c   1.000
_cell.angle_alpha   90.00
_cell.angle_beta   90.00
_cell.angle_gamma   90.00
#
_symmetry.space_group_name_H-M   'P 1'
#
loop_
_entity.id
_entity.type
_entity.pdbx_description
1 polymer ?
#
loop_
_entity_poly.entity_id
_entity_poly.type
_entity_poly.pdbx_seq_one_letter_code
_entity_poly.pdbx_strand_id
1 'polypeptide(L)'
;MRIASDYDVDVEIHCFADGRDVDPKSAEEYISQIKEWQKDYPGKIATVGRFYSMDRDHNWERTHQAYDAMALGEGFEFENPREAVKKAYEDGEYDYFIQPSVRENYEGMSEEDEVIFYNYRADRERQIEEELLEDTDPDEYEEPINPNFTGMFPYERGLNAESVFKKKVVENTLGEEIAEKGFKRKY
;
A
#
# COMPACT_ATOMS: atom_id res chain seq x y z
N MET A 1 -1.45 -5.78 -13.84
CA MET A 1 -1.40 -5.31 -15.24
C MET A 1 -1.42 -6.46 -16.24
N ARG A 2 -0.34 -7.21 -16.50
CA ARG A 2 -0.37 -8.31 -17.49
C ARG A 2 -1.37 -9.43 -17.20
N ILE A 3 -1.52 -9.85 -15.94
CA ILE A 3 -2.56 -10.83 -15.60
C ILE A 3 -3.94 -10.20 -15.80
N ALA A 4 -4.11 -8.94 -15.40
CA ALA A 4 -5.38 -8.22 -15.56
C ALA A 4 -5.80 -8.04 -17.04
N SER A 5 -4.87 -7.99 -18.00
CA SER A 5 -5.22 -7.92 -19.43
C SER A 5 -5.89 -9.18 -19.96
N ASP A 6 -5.81 -10.30 -19.23
CA ASP A 6 -6.54 -11.53 -19.57
C ASP A 6 -8.01 -11.48 -19.10
N TYR A 7 -8.40 -10.41 -18.39
CA TYR A 7 -9.74 -10.17 -17.85
C TYR A 7 -10.29 -8.82 -18.33
N ASP A 8 -11.61 -8.66 -18.31
CA ASP A 8 -12.29 -7.41 -18.65
C ASP A 8 -12.50 -6.58 -17.37
N VAL A 9 -11.41 -5.95 -16.91
CA VAL A 9 -11.38 -5.18 -15.65
C VAL A 9 -10.68 -3.84 -15.83
N ASP A 10 -11.22 -2.81 -15.18
CA ASP A 10 -10.51 -1.55 -14.97
C ASP A 10 -9.48 -1.72 -13.84
N VAL A 11 -8.34 -1.03 -13.96
CA VAL A 11 -7.24 -1.15 -13.00
C VAL A 11 -6.79 0.24 -12.59
N GLU A 12 -6.91 0.53 -11.29
CA GLU A 12 -6.32 1.70 -10.66
C GLU A 12 -5.04 1.30 -9.89
N ILE A 13 -4.00 2.13 -9.97
CA ILE A 13 -2.68 1.87 -9.42
C ILE A 13 -2.38 2.92 -8.35
N HIS A 14 -2.20 2.45 -7.12
CA HIS A 14 -1.75 3.25 -5.98
C HIS A 14 -0.23 3.10 -5.82
N CYS A 15 0.51 4.18 -6.08
CA CYS A 15 1.98 4.16 -6.12
C CYS A 15 2.60 4.59 -4.79
N PHE A 16 3.19 3.65 -4.05
CA PHE A 16 3.97 3.97 -2.84
C PHE A 16 5.44 4.21 -3.19
N ALA A 17 5.81 5.48 -3.42
CA ALA A 17 7.16 5.91 -3.83
C ALA A 17 8.24 5.64 -2.77
N ASP A 18 9.35 5.01 -3.13
CA ASP A 18 10.33 4.49 -2.16
C ASP A 18 11.29 5.54 -1.56
N GLY A 19 12.37 5.87 -2.28
CA GLY A 19 13.41 6.79 -1.82
C GLY A 19 14.22 6.41 -0.58
N ARG A 20 13.96 5.24 0.03
CA ARG A 20 14.62 4.77 1.25
C ARG A 20 15.49 3.54 1.01
N ASP A 21 14.95 2.56 0.31
CA ASP A 21 15.63 1.32 -0.06
C ASP A 21 16.31 1.43 -1.45
N VAL A 22 16.01 2.51 -2.19
CA VAL A 22 16.59 2.90 -3.49
C VAL A 22 17.08 4.36 -3.45
N ASP A 23 17.52 4.92 -4.58
CA ASP A 23 17.93 6.32 -4.65
C ASP A 23 16.80 7.26 -4.19
N PRO A 24 17.06 8.25 -3.31
CA PRO A 24 16.07 9.19 -2.80
C PRO A 24 15.29 9.98 -3.87
N LYS A 25 15.81 10.06 -5.10
CA LYS A 25 15.15 10.72 -6.24
C LYS A 25 15.07 9.80 -7.46
N SER A 26 14.30 8.73 -7.36
CA SER A 26 14.09 7.72 -8.41
C SER A 26 12.63 7.50 -8.81
N ALA A 27 11.65 8.08 -8.09
CA ALA A 27 10.22 7.89 -8.38
C ALA A 27 9.83 8.27 -9.81
N GLU A 28 10.44 9.31 -10.40
CA GLU A 28 10.18 9.70 -11.78
C GLU A 28 10.53 8.57 -12.78
N GLU A 29 11.60 7.81 -12.52
CA GLU A 29 11.99 6.68 -13.35
C GLU A 29 10.91 5.58 -13.30
N TYR A 30 10.48 5.18 -12.11
CA TYR A 30 9.48 4.13 -11.94
C TYR A 30 8.10 4.53 -12.49
N ILE A 31 7.68 5.79 -12.29
CA ILE A 31 6.46 6.31 -12.93
C ILE A 31 6.57 6.28 -14.45
N SER A 32 7.76 6.57 -15.01
CA SER A 32 8.01 6.44 -16.46
C SER A 32 7.83 5.00 -16.92
N GLN A 33 8.36 4.05 -16.17
CA GLN A 33 8.24 2.63 -16.49
C GLN A 33 6.77 2.18 -16.44
N ILE A 34 6.00 2.57 -15.41
CA ILE A 34 4.57 2.27 -15.34
C ILE A 34 3.83 2.83 -16.57
N LYS A 35 4.10 4.10 -16.94
CA LYS A 35 3.51 4.72 -18.14
C LYS A 35 3.86 3.99 -19.44
N GLU A 36 5.05 3.40 -19.54
CA GLU A 36 5.41 2.57 -20.69
C GLU A 36 4.57 1.29 -20.72
N TRP A 37 4.41 0.62 -19.57
CA TRP A 37 3.58 -0.59 -19.46
C TRP A 37 2.11 -0.35 -19.75
N GLN A 38 1.59 0.85 -19.43
CA GLN A 38 0.21 1.25 -19.73
C GLN A 38 -0.10 1.30 -21.24
N LYS A 39 0.90 1.28 -22.12
CA LYS A 39 0.69 1.20 -23.58
C LYS A 39 0.19 -0.18 -24.00
N ASP A 40 0.61 -1.22 -23.29
CA ASP A 40 0.35 -2.61 -23.66
C ASP A 40 -0.64 -3.32 -22.70
N TYR A 41 -0.86 -2.76 -21.50
CA TYR A 41 -1.65 -3.39 -20.44
C TYR A 41 -2.57 -2.39 -19.72
N PRO A 42 -3.70 -2.86 -19.14
CA PRO A 42 -4.61 -2.00 -18.38
C PRO A 42 -3.96 -1.50 -17.08
N GLY A 43 -4.35 -0.30 -16.67
CA GLY A 43 -3.86 0.36 -15.48
C GLY A 43 -3.82 1.88 -15.64
N LYS A 44 -4.35 2.62 -14.68
CA LYS A 44 -4.16 4.06 -14.57
C LYS A 44 -3.58 4.37 -13.19
N ILE A 45 -2.68 5.34 -13.09
CA ILE A 45 -2.18 5.74 -11.77
C ILE A 45 -3.27 6.61 -11.14
N ALA A 46 -3.79 6.17 -10.00
CA ALA A 46 -4.80 6.87 -9.21
C ALA A 46 -4.14 7.73 -8.15
N THR A 47 -3.13 7.19 -7.44
CA THR A 47 -2.46 7.91 -6.35
C THR A 47 -0.95 7.76 -6.36
N VAL A 48 -0.24 8.71 -5.75
CA VAL A 48 1.22 8.68 -5.51
C VAL A 48 1.54 9.18 -4.10
N GLY A 49 2.34 8.42 -3.34
CA GLY A 49 2.85 8.79 -2.01
C GLY A 49 3.14 7.57 -1.11
N ARG A 50 4.18 7.57 -0.27
CA ARG A 50 4.56 6.42 0.61
C ARG A 50 4.70 6.73 2.09
N PHE A 51 5.27 7.88 2.49
CA PHE A 51 5.53 8.16 3.91
C PHE A 51 4.31 7.90 4.79
N TYR A 52 3.17 8.24 4.21
CA TYR A 52 1.84 8.14 4.76
C TYR A 52 1.30 6.69 4.72
N SER A 53 1.52 5.99 3.61
CA SER A 53 0.92 4.67 3.32
C SER A 53 1.64 3.46 3.92
N MET A 54 2.81 3.65 4.55
CA MET A 54 3.68 2.56 5.04
C MET A 54 4.25 2.82 6.44
N ASP A 55 3.48 3.53 7.29
CA ASP A 55 3.78 3.70 8.71
C ASP A 55 3.66 2.35 9.46
N ARG A 56 4.36 2.25 10.58
CA ARG A 56 4.38 1.05 11.44
C ARG A 56 4.51 1.38 12.93
N ASP A 57 4.57 2.68 13.24
CA ASP A 57 4.80 3.23 14.56
C ASP A 57 3.47 3.76 15.16
N HIS A 58 2.34 3.48 14.49
CA HIS A 58 0.95 3.84 14.85
C HIS A 58 0.71 5.34 14.78
N ASN A 59 1.32 5.99 13.78
CA ASN A 59 0.99 7.37 13.46
C ASN A 59 -0.22 7.38 12.53
N TRP A 60 -1.41 7.24 13.11
CA TRP A 60 -2.67 7.13 12.36
C TRP A 60 -2.98 8.36 11.50
N GLU A 61 -2.62 9.57 11.95
CA GLU A 61 -2.71 10.79 11.12
C GLU A 61 -2.04 10.62 9.76
N ARG A 62 -0.91 9.89 9.70
CA ARG A 62 -0.25 9.60 8.43
C ARG A 62 -0.98 8.56 7.60
N THR A 63 -1.44 7.49 8.25
CA THR A 63 -2.19 6.41 7.61
C THR A 63 -3.50 6.94 7.02
N HIS A 64 -4.23 7.78 7.75
CA HIS A 64 -5.46 8.45 7.33
C HIS A 64 -5.24 9.29 6.06
N GLN A 65 -4.16 10.08 5.98
CA GLN A 65 -3.88 10.86 4.75
C GLN A 65 -3.63 9.96 3.51
N ALA A 66 -3.05 8.77 3.70
CA ALA A 66 -2.92 7.81 2.61
C ALA A 66 -4.27 7.14 2.28
N TYR A 67 -5.06 6.84 3.31
CA TYR A 67 -6.41 6.32 3.16
C TYR A 67 -7.30 7.30 2.40
N ASP A 68 -7.40 8.56 2.81
CA ASP A 68 -8.15 9.63 2.14
C ASP A 68 -7.86 9.67 0.64
N ALA A 69 -6.59 9.66 0.25
CA ALA A 69 -6.18 9.68 -1.15
C ALA A 69 -6.62 8.43 -1.91
N MET A 70 -6.52 7.25 -1.29
CA MET A 70 -6.84 5.97 -1.94
C MET A 70 -8.34 5.67 -1.97
N ALA A 71 -8.99 5.83 -0.82
CA ALA A 71 -10.34 5.42 -0.52
C ALA A 71 -11.37 6.49 -0.88
N LEU A 72 -11.05 7.76 -0.66
CA LEU A 72 -11.97 8.88 -0.84
C LEU A 72 -11.61 9.78 -2.03
N GLY A 73 -10.43 9.57 -2.64
CA GLY A 73 -9.92 10.43 -3.69
C GLY A 73 -9.49 11.82 -3.19
N GLU A 74 -9.23 11.96 -1.89
CA GLU A 74 -8.90 13.23 -1.25
C GLU A 74 -7.39 13.39 -1.06
N GLY A 75 -6.79 14.36 -1.76
CA GLY A 75 -5.36 14.65 -1.65
C GLY A 75 -4.92 15.74 -2.62
N PHE A 76 -3.61 15.87 -2.82
CA PHE A 76 -3.09 16.85 -3.79
C PHE A 76 -3.35 16.39 -5.23
N GLU A 77 -4.14 17.15 -5.99
CA GLU A 77 -4.48 16.78 -7.35
C GLU A 77 -3.29 16.85 -8.32
N PHE A 78 -3.26 15.92 -9.28
CA PHE A 78 -2.37 15.94 -10.43
C PHE A 78 -3.11 15.56 -11.73
N GLU A 79 -2.73 16.20 -12.83
CA GLU A 79 -3.08 15.73 -14.19
C GLU A 79 -2.09 14.64 -14.63
N ASN A 80 -0.83 14.80 -14.21
CA ASN A 80 0.25 13.87 -14.53
C ASN A 80 0.95 13.43 -13.23
N PRO A 81 1.08 12.12 -12.94
CA PRO A 81 1.68 11.65 -11.68
C PRO A 81 3.13 12.11 -11.47
N ARG A 82 3.83 12.59 -12.52
CA ARG A 82 5.14 13.23 -12.38
C ARG A 82 5.08 14.59 -11.68
N GLU A 83 3.93 15.25 -11.66
CA GLU A 83 3.72 16.54 -10.99
C GLU A 83 3.84 16.37 -9.48
N ALA A 84 3.27 15.32 -8.90
CA ALA A 84 3.45 14.98 -7.48
C ALA A 84 4.94 14.84 -7.10
N VAL A 85 5.71 14.12 -7.93
CA VAL A 85 7.16 13.94 -7.71
C VAL A 85 7.92 15.27 -7.84
N LYS A 86 7.65 16.03 -8.90
CA LYS A 86 8.31 17.32 -9.14
C LYS A 86 8.02 18.31 -8.02
N LYS A 87 6.77 18.36 -7.56
CA LYS A 87 6.34 19.23 -6.47
C LYS A 87 7.11 18.94 -5.19
N ALA A 88 7.21 17.66 -4.80
CA ALA A 88 8.03 17.26 -3.66
C ALA A 88 9.49 17.71 -3.82
N TYR A 89 10.09 17.51 -5.00
CA TYR A 89 11.47 17.92 -5.23
C TYR A 89 11.69 19.43 -5.21
N GLU A 90 10.74 20.21 -5.71
CA GLU A 90 10.75 21.67 -5.69
C GLU A 90 10.64 22.22 -4.26
N ASP A 91 9.88 21.52 -3.40
CA ASP A 91 9.75 21.84 -1.98
C ASP A 91 10.95 21.36 -1.14
N GLY A 92 11.97 20.77 -1.80
CA GLY A 92 13.19 20.28 -1.16
C GLY A 92 13.06 18.89 -0.54
N GLU A 93 11.97 18.20 -0.83
CA GLU A 93 11.67 16.85 -0.38
C GLU A 93 12.19 15.79 -1.37
N TYR A 94 12.02 14.52 -0.98
CA TYR A 94 12.48 13.33 -1.70
C TYR A 94 11.32 12.36 -1.87
N ASP A 95 11.50 11.29 -2.65
CA ASP A 95 10.43 10.34 -2.99
C ASP A 95 9.65 9.84 -1.76
N TYR A 96 10.40 9.57 -0.69
CA TYR A 96 9.85 9.07 0.56
C TYR A 96 8.74 9.99 1.09
N PHE A 97 8.89 11.31 0.97
CA PHE A 97 8.02 12.34 1.55
C PHE A 97 6.95 12.89 0.60
N ILE A 98 6.83 12.32 -0.61
CA ILE A 98 5.75 12.72 -1.54
C ILE A 98 4.41 12.62 -0.80
N GLN A 99 3.74 13.77 -0.70
CA GLN A 99 2.42 13.89 -0.09
C GLN A 99 1.41 13.03 -0.85
N PRO A 100 0.38 12.47 -0.18
CA PRO A 100 -0.66 11.71 -0.84
C PRO A 100 -1.32 12.58 -1.91
N SER A 101 -1.08 12.19 -3.16
CA SER A 101 -1.52 12.93 -4.33
C SER A 101 -2.46 12.05 -5.14
N VAL A 102 -3.49 12.65 -5.75
CA VAL A 102 -4.59 11.96 -6.44
C VAL A 102 -4.69 12.44 -7.88
N ARG A 103 -5.06 11.54 -8.80
CA ARG A 103 -5.40 11.92 -10.18
C ARG A 103 -6.68 12.75 -10.16
N GLU A 104 -6.74 13.83 -10.93
CA GLU A 104 -7.99 14.58 -11.11
C GLU A 104 -9.17 13.68 -11.47
N ASN A 105 -10.31 13.91 -10.81
CA ASN A 105 -11.56 13.13 -10.94
C ASN A 105 -11.44 11.65 -10.54
N TYR A 106 -10.43 11.26 -9.77
CA TYR A 106 -10.45 9.98 -9.06
C TYR A 106 -11.39 10.12 -7.86
N GLU A 107 -12.45 9.32 -7.80
CA GLU A 107 -13.50 9.42 -6.78
C GLU A 107 -13.24 8.53 -5.55
N GLY A 108 -12.09 7.85 -5.50
CA GLY A 108 -11.81 6.86 -4.47
C GLY A 108 -12.18 5.43 -4.88
N MET A 109 -12.20 4.54 -3.89
CA MET A 109 -12.59 3.14 -4.07
C MET A 109 -13.89 2.84 -3.32
N SER A 110 -14.54 1.74 -3.68
CA SER A 110 -15.80 1.28 -3.11
C SER A 110 -15.65 -0.08 -2.44
N GLU A 111 -16.64 -0.47 -1.64
CA GLU A 111 -16.71 -1.80 -1.02
C GLU A 111 -16.80 -2.94 -2.05
N GLU A 112 -17.26 -2.64 -3.28
CA GLU A 112 -17.38 -3.60 -4.37
C GLU A 112 -16.04 -3.82 -5.11
N ASP A 113 -15.02 -2.99 -4.86
CA ASP A 113 -13.74 -3.09 -5.53
C ASP A 113 -12.86 -4.24 -4.98
N GLU A 114 -11.97 -4.72 -5.85
CA GLU A 114 -10.98 -5.76 -5.56
C GLU A 114 -9.61 -5.11 -5.34
N VAL A 115 -9.07 -5.22 -4.12
CA VAL A 115 -7.76 -4.65 -3.77
C VAL A 115 -6.71 -5.75 -3.72
N ILE A 116 -5.70 -5.63 -4.57
CA ILE A 116 -4.50 -6.49 -4.50
C ILE A 116 -3.32 -5.68 -3.98
N PHE A 117 -2.96 -5.90 -2.72
CA PHE A 117 -1.74 -5.32 -2.17
C PHE A 117 -0.57 -6.29 -2.37
N TYR A 118 0.33 -5.96 -3.31
CA TYR A 118 1.38 -6.87 -3.80
C TYR A 118 2.69 -6.86 -3.00
N ASN A 119 2.77 -6.11 -1.90
CA ASN A 119 3.99 -6.03 -1.11
C ASN A 119 4.25 -7.36 -0.36
N TYR A 120 5.50 -7.78 -0.21
CA TYR A 120 5.82 -9.09 0.37
C TYR A 120 6.26 -9.03 1.83
N ARG A 121 6.53 -7.82 2.32
CA ARG A 121 6.78 -7.58 3.74
C ARG A 121 5.44 -7.33 4.41
N ALA A 122 5.38 -7.62 5.70
CA ALA A 122 4.15 -7.51 6.48
C ALA A 122 4.26 -6.46 7.59
N ASP A 123 5.41 -5.81 7.78
CA ASP A 123 5.61 -4.91 8.93
C ASP A 123 5.04 -3.51 8.72
N ARG A 124 5.03 -3.00 7.50
CA ARG A 124 4.58 -1.63 7.15
C ARG A 124 3.21 -1.58 6.48
N GLU A 125 2.71 -2.74 6.10
CA GLU A 125 1.51 -2.92 5.31
C GLU A 125 0.27 -3.09 6.19
N ARG A 126 0.48 -3.47 7.47
CA ARG A 126 -0.59 -3.72 8.44
C ARG A 126 -1.48 -2.52 8.68
N GLN A 127 -0.91 -1.32 8.86
CA GLN A 127 -1.72 -0.17 9.30
C GLN A 127 -2.69 0.27 8.22
N ILE A 128 -2.24 0.32 6.96
CA ILE A 128 -3.14 0.67 5.85
C ILE A 128 -4.12 -0.48 5.53
N GLU A 129 -3.74 -1.74 5.77
CA GLU A 129 -4.69 -2.87 5.68
C GLU A 129 -5.77 -2.78 6.77
N GLU A 130 -5.39 -2.47 8.01
CA GLU A 130 -6.29 -2.27 9.14
C GLU A 130 -7.23 -1.11 8.89
N GLU A 131 -6.71 0.04 8.46
CA GLU A 131 -7.47 1.24 8.10
C GLU A 131 -8.52 0.99 6.98
N LEU A 132 -8.19 0.12 6.02
CA LEU A 132 -9.11 -0.21 4.93
C LEU A 132 -10.22 -1.17 5.35
N LEU A 133 -10.00 -2.00 6.37
CA LEU A 133 -10.87 -3.15 6.69
C LEU A 133 -11.57 -3.04 8.05
N GLU A 134 -11.03 -2.26 8.96
CA GLU A 134 -11.54 -2.06 10.32
C GLU A 134 -11.59 -0.57 10.65
N ASP A 135 -12.46 -0.24 11.60
CA ASP A 135 -12.57 1.11 12.14
C ASP A 135 -11.45 1.35 13.14
N THR A 136 -10.40 2.03 12.67
CA THR A 136 -9.19 2.37 13.43
C THR A 136 -9.30 3.71 14.16
N ASP A 137 -10.21 4.59 13.73
CA ASP A 137 -10.57 5.84 14.41
C ASP A 137 -12.08 6.17 14.30
N PRO A 138 -12.91 5.62 15.22
CA PRO A 138 -14.36 5.83 15.23
C PRO A 138 -14.79 7.29 15.47
N ASP A 139 -13.87 8.14 15.91
CA ASP A 139 -14.15 9.56 16.15
C ASP A 139 -13.93 10.41 14.88
N GLU A 140 -13.18 9.90 13.89
CA GLU A 140 -12.79 10.63 12.67
C GLU A 140 -13.51 10.13 11.40
N TYR A 141 -13.81 8.82 11.30
CA TYR A 141 -14.54 8.22 10.15
C TYR A 141 -15.81 7.46 10.59
N GLU A 142 -16.87 7.50 9.78
CA GLU A 142 -18.14 6.83 10.13
C GLU A 142 -18.07 5.30 9.98
N GLU A 143 -17.45 4.77 8.91
CA GLU A 143 -17.19 3.34 8.68
C GLU A 143 -16.02 3.17 7.66
N PRO A 144 -15.17 2.11 7.76
CA PRO A 144 -14.15 1.81 6.75
C PRO A 144 -14.80 1.38 5.42
N ILE A 145 -14.13 1.64 4.28
CA ILE A 145 -14.63 1.18 2.96
C ILE A 145 -14.80 -0.34 2.91
N ASN A 146 -13.92 -1.10 3.58
CA ASN A 146 -13.96 -2.57 3.66
C ASN A 146 -14.09 -3.28 2.29
N PRO A 147 -13.17 -3.03 1.33
CA PRO A 147 -13.20 -3.65 0.01
C PRO A 147 -12.77 -5.13 0.07
N ASN A 148 -12.92 -5.86 -1.03
CA ASN A 148 -12.39 -7.22 -1.15
C ASN A 148 -10.86 -7.19 -1.21
N PHE A 149 -10.21 -7.39 -0.06
CA PHE A 149 -8.77 -7.21 0.08
C PHE A 149 -8.00 -8.54 -0.03
N THR A 150 -6.99 -8.56 -0.89
CA THR A 150 -6.06 -9.67 -1.07
C THR A 150 -4.61 -9.19 -0.92
N GLY A 151 -3.93 -9.63 0.14
CA GLY A 151 -2.49 -9.44 0.31
C GLY A 151 -1.66 -10.46 -0.47
N MET A 152 -0.40 -10.14 -0.75
CA MET A 152 0.54 -11.14 -1.28
C MET A 152 0.79 -12.27 -0.28
N PHE A 153 0.86 -11.90 1.01
CA PHE A 153 0.93 -12.80 2.16
C PHE A 153 -0.05 -12.28 3.23
N PRO A 154 -0.39 -13.08 4.25
CA PRO A 154 -1.15 -12.57 5.40
C PRO A 154 -0.32 -11.51 6.15
N TYR A 155 -0.81 -10.27 6.27
CA TYR A 155 -0.10 -9.21 6.99
C TYR A 155 -0.55 -9.12 8.45
N GLU A 156 -1.84 -8.88 8.70
CA GLU A 156 -2.43 -8.91 10.04
C GLU A 156 -3.39 -10.10 10.27
N ARG A 157 -3.59 -10.49 11.52
CA ARG A 157 -4.50 -11.57 11.90
C ARG A 157 -5.82 -11.00 12.39
N GLY A 158 -6.92 -11.61 11.95
CA GLY A 158 -8.26 -11.26 12.41
C GLY A 158 -9.01 -10.38 11.43
N LEU A 159 -8.31 -9.73 10.50
CA LEU A 159 -8.90 -8.96 9.41
C LEU A 159 -9.53 -9.87 8.35
N ASN A 160 -10.55 -9.34 7.67
CA ASN A 160 -11.21 -9.99 6.53
C ASN A 160 -10.37 -9.85 5.24
N ALA A 161 -9.15 -10.41 5.26
CA ALA A 161 -8.19 -10.32 4.17
C ALA A 161 -7.82 -11.71 3.63
N GLU A 162 -7.91 -11.88 2.31
CA GLU A 162 -7.35 -13.05 1.63
C GLU A 162 -5.85 -12.91 1.38
N SER A 163 -5.18 -14.00 1.01
CA SER A 163 -3.77 -13.94 0.61
C SER A 163 -3.45 -14.85 -0.58
N VAL A 164 -2.64 -14.33 -1.52
CA VAL A 164 -2.16 -15.09 -2.68
C VAL A 164 -1.30 -16.26 -2.23
N PHE A 165 -0.36 -16.01 -1.31
CA PHE A 165 0.53 -17.03 -0.78
C PHE A 165 0.27 -17.31 0.70
N LYS A 166 0.04 -18.58 1.01
CA LYS A 166 -0.12 -19.04 2.39
C LYS A 166 1.22 -19.01 3.13
N LYS A 167 1.18 -18.58 4.39
CA LYS A 167 2.33 -18.67 5.29
C LYS A 167 2.72 -20.13 5.49
N LYS A 168 3.97 -20.46 5.19
CA LYS A 168 4.54 -21.76 5.55
C LYS A 168 4.93 -21.75 7.03
N VAL A 169 4.50 -22.77 7.76
CA VAL A 169 4.99 -23.05 9.12
C VAL A 169 6.38 -23.67 8.97
N VAL A 170 7.38 -23.04 9.59
CA VAL A 170 8.72 -23.62 9.68
C VAL A 170 8.73 -24.49 10.93
N GLU A 171 8.80 -25.80 10.72
CA GLU A 171 8.89 -26.79 11.80
C GLU A 171 10.36 -27.05 12.15
N ASN A 172 10.60 -27.61 13.33
CA ASN A 172 11.94 -27.96 13.85
C ASN A 172 12.88 -26.75 13.88
N THR A 173 12.34 -25.59 14.23
CA THR A 173 13.14 -24.42 14.51
C THR A 173 14.06 -24.68 15.69
N LEU A 174 15.16 -23.93 15.78
CA LEU A 174 16.02 -23.96 16.96
C LEU A 174 15.23 -23.69 18.27
N GLY A 175 14.08 -23.01 18.17
CA GLY A 175 13.19 -22.76 19.31
C GLY A 175 12.47 -23.98 19.81
N GLU A 176 11.85 -24.69 18.89
CA GLU A 176 11.19 -25.96 19.16
C GLU A 176 12.21 -26.95 19.70
N GLU A 177 13.36 -27.10 19.03
CA GLU A 177 14.43 -28.03 19.46
C GLU A 177 15.00 -27.75 20.86
N ILE A 178 15.21 -26.47 21.21
CA ILE A 178 15.70 -26.08 22.54
C ILE A 178 14.63 -26.31 23.61
N ALA A 179 13.37 -25.98 23.30
CA ALA A 179 12.24 -26.17 24.21
C ALA A 179 11.95 -27.66 24.45
N GLU A 180 12.00 -28.50 23.41
CA GLU A 180 11.86 -29.96 23.49
C GLU A 180 12.92 -30.58 24.40
N LYS A 181 14.15 -30.04 24.40
CA LYS A 181 15.24 -30.48 25.28
C LYS A 181 15.18 -29.91 26.71
N GLY A 182 14.12 -29.17 27.04
CA GLY A 182 13.88 -28.64 28.39
C GLY A 182 14.73 -27.43 28.77
N PHE A 183 15.44 -26.82 27.81
CA PHE A 183 16.21 -25.61 28.06
C PHE A 183 15.30 -24.37 28.04
N LYS A 184 15.48 -23.48 29.01
CA LYS A 184 14.75 -22.21 29.07
C LYS A 184 15.44 -21.15 28.21
N ARG A 185 14.67 -20.46 27.37
CA ARG A 185 15.13 -19.31 26.59
C ARG A 185 14.93 -18.00 27.37
N LYS A 186 15.84 -17.05 27.16
CA LYS A 186 15.65 -15.64 27.51
C LYS A 186 15.75 -14.86 26.19
N TYR A 187 14.67 -14.17 25.83
CA TYR A 187 14.61 -13.24 24.69
C TYR A 187 14.92 -11.83 25.19
#